data_AF-A0A820J707-F1
#
_entry.id   AF-A0A820J707-F1
#
_cell.length_a   1.000
_cell.length_b   1.000
_cell.length_c   1.000
_cell.angle_alpha   90.00
_cell.angle_beta   90.00
_cell.angle_gamma   90.00
#
_symmetry.space_group_name_H-M   'P 1'
#
loop_
_entity.id
_entity.type
_entity.pdbx_description
1 polymer ?
#
loop_
_entity_poly.entity_id
_entity_poly.type
_entity_poly.pdbx_seq_one_letter_code
_entity_poly.pdbx_strand_id
1 'polypeptide(L)'
;LSTQANGQGWCVTLLGFRSTGEIVTTKSGSTGNEVVGPILPINVWTHVTSTFSTMNGLRFYINGIYSASTGVMSYSAAQQAVILTLGNPMMGGSCNSSSITTGIYSGYLDEFRVYSRELSVADVYTLANP
;
A
#
# COMPACT_ATOMS: atom_id res chain seq x y z
N LEU A 1 -5.48 7.36 -0.03
CA LEU A 1 -5.94 8.15 -1.20
C LEU A 1 -7.28 8.76 -0.86
N SER A 2 -7.48 10.02 -1.22
CA SER A 2 -8.76 10.72 -1.06
C SER A 2 -9.00 11.66 -2.24
N THR A 3 -10.25 12.01 -2.53
CA THR A 3 -10.55 13.06 -3.51
C THR A 3 -10.46 14.47 -2.92
N GLN A 4 -10.37 14.60 -1.59
CA GLN A 4 -10.26 15.88 -0.89
C GLN A 4 -8.97 15.95 -0.05
N ALA A 5 -8.41 17.15 0.08
CA ALA A 5 -7.11 17.39 0.71
C ALA A 5 -7.09 17.14 2.23
N ASN A 6 -8.25 17.13 2.87
CA ASN A 6 -8.42 16.81 4.29
C ASN A 6 -8.54 15.30 4.56
N GLY A 7 -8.35 14.44 3.55
CA GLY A 7 -8.50 13.00 3.67
C GLY A 7 -9.93 12.48 3.47
N GLN A 8 -10.92 13.34 3.14
CA GLN A 8 -12.32 12.96 2.98
C GLN A 8 -12.74 12.81 1.50
N GLY A 9 -14.06 12.65 1.27
CA GLY A 9 -14.64 12.36 -0.04
C GLY A 9 -14.64 10.86 -0.32
N TRP A 10 -14.40 10.48 -1.57
CA TRP A 10 -14.08 9.08 -1.86
C TRP A 10 -12.65 8.82 -1.41
N CYS A 11 -12.45 7.81 -0.55
CA CYS A 11 -11.12 7.53 -0.03
C CYS A 11 -10.90 6.05 0.29
N VAL A 12 -9.62 5.65 0.20
CA VAL A 12 -9.13 4.29 0.39
C VAL A 12 -7.75 4.28 1.02
N THR A 13 -7.50 3.34 1.93
CA THR A 13 -6.17 3.09 2.50
C THR A 13 -5.43 2.06 1.66
N LEU A 14 -4.29 2.45 1.08
CA LEU A 14 -3.49 1.57 0.21
C LEU A 14 -2.51 0.70 0.97
N LEU A 15 -1.96 1.18 2.09
CA LEU A 15 -0.95 0.48 2.86
C LEU A 15 -1.15 0.82 4.34
N GLY A 16 -1.04 -0.18 5.20
CA GLY A 16 -1.14 0.01 6.64
C GLY A 16 -0.97 -1.31 7.38
N PHE A 17 -1.43 -1.36 8.63
CA PHE A 17 -1.28 -2.54 9.49
C PHE A 17 -2.64 -3.05 9.96
N ARG A 18 -2.75 -4.36 10.14
CA ARG A 18 -3.86 -4.99 10.87
C ARG A 18 -3.71 -4.76 12.37
N SER A 19 -4.79 -4.99 13.11
CA SER A 19 -4.76 -4.99 14.59
C SER A 19 -3.84 -6.08 15.15
N THR A 20 -3.55 -7.12 14.35
CA THR A 20 -2.64 -8.23 14.65
C THR A 20 -1.18 -7.95 14.25
N GLY A 21 -0.89 -6.80 13.62
CA GLY A 21 0.47 -6.31 13.35
C GLY A 21 1.03 -6.63 11.96
N GLU A 22 0.35 -7.43 11.15
CA GLU A 22 0.77 -7.67 9.76
C GLU A 22 0.63 -6.40 8.93
N ILE A 23 1.61 -6.15 8.07
CA ILE A 23 1.51 -5.11 7.06
C ILE A 23 0.63 -5.57 5.90
N VAL A 24 -0.25 -4.70 5.42
CA VAL A 24 -1.23 -5.01 4.38
C VAL A 24 -1.20 -3.93 3.32
N THR A 25 -1.14 -4.35 2.06
CA THR A 25 -1.40 -3.49 0.91
C THR A 25 -2.77 -3.80 0.33
N THR A 26 -3.51 -2.78 -0.11
CA THR A 26 -4.84 -2.92 -0.74
C THR A 26 -4.92 -2.04 -1.97
N LYS A 27 -5.77 -2.45 -2.92
CA LYS A 27 -6.02 -1.69 -4.14
C LYS A 27 -7.33 -0.87 -4.10
N SER A 28 -8.33 -1.28 -3.33
CA SER A 28 -9.65 -0.60 -3.30
C SER A 28 -10.35 -0.59 -1.93
N GLY A 29 -9.66 -0.97 -0.84
CA GLY A 29 -10.23 -1.02 0.50
C GLY A 29 -11.30 -2.09 0.72
N SER A 30 -11.83 -2.71 -0.33
CA SER A 30 -12.74 -3.86 -0.21
C SER A 30 -11.98 -5.14 0.19
N THR A 31 -12.55 -5.91 1.11
CA THR A 31 -12.08 -7.26 1.49
C THR A 31 -11.91 -8.14 0.26
N GLY A 32 -10.79 -8.88 0.17
CA GLY A 32 -10.44 -9.73 -0.98
C GLY A 32 -9.59 -9.07 -2.08
N ASN A 33 -9.34 -7.75 -1.99
CA ASN A 33 -8.44 -7.01 -2.87
C ASN A 33 -7.20 -6.48 -2.11
N GLU A 34 -6.71 -7.31 -1.18
CA GLU A 34 -5.56 -7.01 -0.34
C GLU A 34 -4.55 -8.15 -0.38
N VAL A 35 -3.29 -7.81 -0.09
CA VAL A 35 -2.22 -8.77 0.16
C VAL A 35 -1.71 -8.53 1.57
N VAL A 36 -1.70 -9.59 2.37
CA VAL A 36 -1.22 -9.58 3.75
C VAL A 36 0.24 -10.03 3.74
N GLY A 37 1.12 -9.16 4.20
CA GLY A 37 2.52 -9.46 4.41
C GLY A 37 2.81 -9.98 5.82
N PRO A 38 4.09 -10.09 6.19
CA PRO A 38 4.50 -10.49 7.53
C PRO A 38 4.29 -9.36 8.56
N ILE A 39 4.44 -9.71 9.83
CA ILE A 39 4.67 -8.71 10.89
C ILE A 39 6.09 -8.17 10.72
N LEU A 40 6.22 -6.84 10.64
CA LEU A 40 7.52 -6.20 10.49
C LEU A 40 8.23 -6.04 11.84
N PRO A 41 9.56 -6.24 11.91
CA PRO A 41 10.32 -5.97 13.12
C PRO A 41 10.29 -4.48 13.47
N ILE A 42 10.07 -4.18 14.75
CA ILE A 42 10.11 -2.80 15.26
C ILE A 42 11.56 -2.28 15.29
N ASN A 43 11.74 -0.98 15.10
CA ASN A 43 13.04 -0.30 15.12
C ASN A 43 14.06 -0.82 14.09
N VAL A 44 13.58 -1.35 12.96
CA VAL A 44 14.42 -1.80 11.83
C VAL A 44 13.89 -1.19 10.53
N TRP A 45 14.78 -0.59 9.75
CA TRP A 45 14.43 -0.12 8.41
C TRP A 45 13.98 -1.30 7.55
N THR A 46 12.77 -1.19 7.00
CA THR A 46 12.18 -2.19 6.11
C THR A 46 11.79 -1.52 4.82
N HIS A 47 12.34 -1.99 3.70
CA HIS A 47 11.89 -1.55 2.38
C HIS A 47 10.60 -2.29 2.02
N VAL A 48 9.54 -1.55 1.70
CA VAL A 48 8.23 -2.10 1.38
C VAL A 48 7.83 -1.65 -0.01
N THR A 49 7.42 -2.59 -0.87
CA THR A 49 6.95 -2.26 -2.22
C THR A 49 5.66 -2.98 -2.54
N SER A 50 4.69 -2.24 -3.06
CA SER A 50 3.52 -2.82 -3.69
C SER A 50 3.51 -2.42 -5.17
N THR A 51 3.28 -3.40 -6.03
CA THR A 51 3.14 -3.18 -7.48
C THR A 51 1.78 -3.69 -7.94
N PHE A 52 1.31 -3.17 -9.08
CA PHE A 52 0.05 -3.61 -9.66
C PHE A 52 0.13 -3.65 -11.18
N SER A 53 -0.37 -4.74 -11.76
CA SER A 53 -0.85 -4.78 -13.15
C SER A 53 -2.06 -5.69 -13.26
N THR A 54 -2.80 -5.61 -14.37
CA THR A 54 -3.97 -6.46 -14.57
C THR A 54 -3.61 -7.94 -14.71
N MET A 55 -2.42 -8.25 -15.25
CA MET A 55 -1.94 -9.62 -15.42
C MET A 55 -1.40 -10.23 -14.11
N ASN A 56 -0.72 -9.43 -13.29
CA ASN A 56 -0.08 -9.93 -12.08
C ASN A 56 -0.88 -9.63 -10.80
N GLY A 57 -1.90 -8.79 -10.90
CA GLY A 57 -2.63 -8.23 -9.77
C GLY A 57 -1.76 -7.39 -8.86
N LEU A 58 -2.21 -7.26 -7.61
CA LEU A 58 -1.43 -6.62 -6.56
C LEU A 58 -0.32 -7.60 -6.16
N ARG A 59 0.93 -7.15 -6.21
CA ARG A 59 2.07 -7.88 -5.67
C ARG A 59 2.69 -7.10 -4.53
N PHE A 60 3.26 -7.84 -3.59
CA PHE A 60 3.83 -7.26 -2.40
C PHE A 60 5.21 -7.83 -2.12
N TYR A 61 6.13 -6.94 -1.74
CA TYR A 61 7.54 -7.23 -1.55
C TYR A 61 8.03 -6.59 -0.26
N ILE A 62 8.82 -7.35 0.49
CA ILE A 62 9.47 -6.91 1.73
C ILE A 62 10.98 -7.10 1.55
N ASN A 63 11.76 -6.04 1.78
CA ASN A 63 13.22 -6.02 1.59
C ASN A 63 13.66 -6.55 0.21
N GLY A 64 12.91 -6.19 -0.84
CA GLY A 64 13.21 -6.58 -2.21
C GLY A 64 12.75 -8.00 -2.58
N ILE A 65 12.25 -8.78 -1.63
CA ILE A 65 11.85 -10.17 -1.82
C ILE A 65 10.34 -10.25 -2.01
N TYR A 66 9.90 -11.01 -3.01
CA TYR A 66 8.49 -11.28 -3.26
C TYR A 66 7.85 -11.99 -2.07
N SER A 67 6.76 -11.43 -1.55
CA SER A 67 6.00 -11.99 -0.43
C SER A 67 4.75 -12.71 -0.91
N ALA A 68 3.85 -11.99 -1.59
CA ALA A 68 2.57 -12.55 -2.00
C ALA A 68 1.89 -11.70 -3.10
N SER A 69 0.81 -12.23 -3.66
CA SER A 69 0.01 -11.58 -4.68
C SER A 69 -1.46 -11.99 -4.63
N THR A 70 -2.35 -11.14 -5.13
CA THR A 70 -3.74 -11.49 -5.41
C THR A 70 -3.89 -12.39 -6.64
N GLY A 71 -2.88 -12.48 -7.51
CA GLY A 71 -3.02 -13.04 -8.86
C GLY A 71 -3.80 -12.10 -9.80
N VAL A 72 -4.10 -12.57 -11.02
CA VAL A 72 -4.79 -11.81 -12.07
C VAL A 72 -6.00 -11.07 -11.50
N MET A 73 -6.07 -9.76 -11.76
CA MET A 73 -7.09 -8.88 -11.18
C MET A 73 -7.47 -7.80 -12.17
N SER A 74 -8.77 -7.62 -12.36
CA SER A 74 -9.30 -6.49 -13.13
C SER A 74 -9.35 -5.21 -12.29
N TYR A 75 -8.86 -4.12 -12.85
CA TYR A 75 -9.05 -2.79 -12.31
C TYR A 75 -9.11 -1.77 -13.44
N SER A 76 -10.02 -0.81 -13.30
CA SER A 76 -10.04 0.40 -14.08
C SER A 76 -10.06 1.58 -13.12
N ALA A 77 -9.10 2.50 -13.28
CA ALA A 77 -9.09 3.74 -12.53
C ALA A 77 -10.17 4.69 -13.08
N ALA A 78 -10.80 5.46 -12.21
CA ALA A 78 -11.80 6.46 -12.60
C ALA A 78 -11.23 7.66 -13.39
N GLN A 79 -9.91 7.65 -13.67
CA GLN A 79 -9.17 8.74 -14.32
C GLN A 79 -9.36 10.11 -13.64
N GLN A 80 -9.53 10.11 -12.31
CA GLN A 80 -9.62 11.32 -11.50
C GLN A 80 -8.33 11.54 -10.71
N ALA A 81 -7.96 12.81 -10.55
CA ALA A 81 -6.90 13.18 -9.64
C ALA A 81 -7.31 12.84 -8.20
N VAL A 82 -6.39 12.25 -7.46
CA VAL A 82 -6.55 11.89 -6.05
C VAL A 82 -5.35 12.38 -5.27
N ILE A 83 -5.54 12.55 -3.97
CA ILE A 83 -4.54 13.01 -3.04
C ILE A 83 -4.03 11.80 -2.26
N LEU A 84 -2.71 11.65 -2.22
CA LEU A 84 -2.04 10.65 -1.40
C LEU A 84 -1.55 11.31 -0.12
N THR A 85 -2.04 10.83 1.02
CA THR A 85 -1.52 11.19 2.33
C THR A 85 -0.65 10.07 2.86
N LEU A 86 0.45 10.43 3.54
CA LEU A 86 1.39 9.49 4.14
C LEU A 86 1.34 9.61 5.66
N GLY A 87 1.31 8.47 6.35
CA GLY A 87 1.41 8.37 7.80
C GLY A 87 0.24 8.94 8.62
N ASN A 88 -0.69 9.67 8.03
CA ASN A 88 -1.85 10.21 8.73
C ASN A 88 -3.09 10.24 7.80
N PRO A 89 -4.23 9.64 8.20
CA PRO A 89 -5.46 9.70 7.41
C PRO A 89 -6.16 11.07 7.47
N MET A 90 -5.67 12.02 8.28
CA MET A 90 -6.29 13.32 8.55
C MET A 90 -7.73 13.14 9.06
N MET A 91 -8.73 13.69 8.37
CA MET A 91 -10.14 13.49 8.70
C MET A 91 -10.72 12.22 8.03
N GLY A 92 -9.90 11.45 7.31
CA GLY A 92 -10.26 10.21 6.60
C GLY A 92 -10.33 8.97 7.51
N GLY A 93 -10.68 9.12 8.79
CA GLY A 93 -10.70 8.01 9.75
C GLY A 93 -11.66 6.88 9.36
N SER A 94 -12.67 7.19 8.54
CA SER A 94 -13.68 6.25 8.02
C SER A 94 -13.42 5.82 6.57
N CYS A 95 -12.22 6.05 6.03
CA CYS A 95 -11.90 5.60 4.67
C CYS A 95 -11.96 4.09 4.54
N ASN A 96 -12.23 3.62 3.32
CA ASN A 96 -12.29 2.19 3.08
C ASN A 96 -10.90 1.55 3.28
N SER A 97 -10.75 0.71 4.30
CA SER A 97 -9.43 0.24 4.77
C SER A 97 -9.27 -1.28 4.72
N SER A 98 -10.25 -2.03 4.22
CA SER A 98 -10.20 -3.51 4.20
C SER A 98 -9.94 -4.06 5.62
N SER A 99 -8.88 -4.86 5.81
CA SER A 99 -8.45 -5.33 7.12
C SER A 99 -7.50 -4.37 7.85
N ILE A 100 -7.10 -3.25 7.22
CA ILE A 100 -6.22 -2.25 7.83
C ILE A 100 -6.96 -1.52 8.94
N THR A 101 -6.30 -1.43 10.10
CA THR A 101 -6.73 -0.58 11.21
C THR A 101 -6.37 0.86 10.92
N THR A 102 -7.37 1.74 10.89
CA THR A 102 -7.16 3.18 10.73
C THR A 102 -6.36 3.72 11.92
N GLY A 103 -5.28 4.45 11.64
CA GLY A 103 -4.48 5.11 12.66
C GLY A 103 -3.40 6.02 12.06
N ILE A 104 -2.69 6.71 12.94
CA ILE A 104 -1.50 7.49 12.59
C ILE A 104 -0.30 6.55 12.65
N TYR A 105 0.53 6.57 11.61
CA TYR A 105 1.79 5.85 11.60
C TYR A 105 2.80 6.55 12.51
N SER A 106 3.36 5.79 13.45
CA SER A 106 4.39 6.25 14.36
C SER A 106 5.73 5.61 14.00
N GLY A 107 6.45 6.23 13.07
CA GLY A 107 7.75 5.76 12.61
C GLY A 107 8.38 6.74 11.62
N TYR A 108 9.52 6.35 11.07
CA TYR A 108 10.22 7.12 10.04
C TYR A 108 9.88 6.58 8.65
N LEU A 109 9.78 7.49 7.69
CA LEU A 109 9.64 7.18 6.27
C LEU A 109 10.80 7.86 5.54
N ASP A 110 11.40 7.15 4.61
CA ASP A 110 12.46 7.68 3.77
C ASP A 110 12.29 7.16 2.34
N GLU A 111 12.80 7.91 1.37
CA GLU A 111 12.93 7.48 -0.03
C GLU A 111 11.60 7.03 -0.69
N PHE A 112 10.53 7.76 -0.41
CA PHE A 112 9.20 7.49 -0.96
C PHE A 112 9.11 7.74 -2.47
N ARG A 113 8.61 6.74 -3.21
CA ARG A 113 8.49 6.78 -4.68
C ARG A 113 7.15 6.23 -5.17
N VAL A 114 6.68 6.77 -6.29
CA VAL A 114 5.50 6.29 -7.04
C VAL A 114 5.87 6.16 -8.50
N TYR A 115 5.44 5.07 -9.13
CA TYR A 115 5.74 4.77 -10.53
C TYR A 115 4.43 4.61 -11.32
N SER A 116 4.47 5.02 -12.59
CA SER A 116 3.35 4.86 -13.54
C SER A 116 3.32 3.49 -14.23
N ARG A 117 4.11 2.53 -13.75
CA ARG A 117 4.22 1.17 -14.27
C ARG A 117 4.41 0.15 -13.14
N GLU A 118 4.11 -1.11 -13.42
CA GLU A 118 4.60 -2.20 -12.58
C GLU A 118 6.13 -2.24 -12.63
N LEU A 119 6.76 -2.33 -11.45
CA LEU A 119 8.19 -2.56 -11.33
C LEU A 119 8.50 -4.04 -11.54
N SER A 120 9.64 -4.33 -12.19
CA SER A 120 10.13 -5.70 -12.30
C SER A 120 10.64 -6.21 -10.95
N VAL A 121 10.73 -7.53 -10.77
CA VAL A 121 11.33 -8.11 -9.55
C VAL A 121 12.77 -7.60 -9.35
N ALA A 122 13.54 -7.44 -10.43
CA ALA A 122 14.90 -6.92 -10.38
C ALA A 122 14.95 -5.42 -9.99
N ASP A 123 14.01 -4.61 -10.49
CA ASP A 123 13.89 -3.19 -10.09
C ASP A 123 13.63 -3.08 -8.59
N VAL A 124 12.67 -3.87 -8.08
CA VAL A 124 12.31 -3.89 -6.65
C VAL A 124 13.47 -4.36 -5.77
N TYR A 125 14.19 -5.39 -6.21
CA TYR A 125 15.37 -5.88 -5.49
C TYR A 125 16.48 -4.82 -5.43
N THR A 126 16.73 -4.13 -6.54
CA THR A 126 17.74 -3.05 -6.61
C THR A 126 17.38 -1.89 -5.69
N LEU A 127 16.12 -1.46 -5.69
CA LEU A 127 15.64 -0.36 -4.83
C LEU A 127 15.72 -0.69 -3.33
N ALA A 128 15.60 -1.97 -2.97
CA ALA A 128 15.75 -2.41 -1.58
C ALA A 128 17.20 -2.46 -1.10
N ASN A 129 18.17 -2.47 -2.02
CA ASN A 129 19.61 -2.56 -1.75
C ASN A 129 20.36 -1.45 -2.51
N PRO A 130 20.07 -0.17 -2.21
CA PRO A 130 20.66 0.96 -2.91
C PRO A 130 22.17 1.12 -2.65
#